data_AF-A0A151LTN2-F1
#
_entry.id   AF-A0A151LTN2-F1
#
_cell.length_a   1.000
_cell.length_b   1.000
_cell.length_c   1.000
_cell.angle_alpha   90.00
_cell.angle_beta   90.00
_cell.angle_gamma   90.00
#
_symmetry.space_group_name_H-M   'P 1'
#
loop_
_entity.id
_entity.type
_entity.pdbx_description
1 polymer ?
#
loop_
_entity_poly.entity_id
_entity_poly.type
_entity_poly.pdbx_seq_one_letter_code
_entity_poly.pdbx_strand_id
1 'polypeptide(L)'
;MIMKNKYGVFFCLSKNAIINSNRHLFPFKKVSKINFSNSAGDKNNGVIPEQRTQYSGTNEYKDFEKTEVYQTLKIKIKELLEQEKIVLFMKGTPEKPLCGFSANVVNILNSMNVKDYVYIDVMKNNNLREAIKIYSNWPYIPNLYVNNNFIGGYDIISDLYNRGELEKIIK
;
A
#
# COMPACT_ATOMS: atom_id res chain seq x y z
N MET A 1 -25.72 26.28 54.43
CA MET A 1 -25.68 26.93 53.10
C MET A 1 -26.04 25.89 52.07
N ILE A 2 -27.20 26.04 51.42
CA ILE A 2 -27.69 25.14 50.38
C ILE A 2 -27.00 25.54 49.07
N MET A 3 -26.37 24.59 48.38
CA MET A 3 -26.48 24.49 46.92
C MET A 3 -26.49 23.01 46.50
N LYS A 4 -27.55 22.65 45.79
CA LYS A 4 -27.84 21.36 45.18
C LYS A 4 -27.18 21.28 43.80
N ASN A 5 -26.75 20.08 43.39
CA ASN A 5 -27.00 19.48 42.07
C ASN A 5 -26.22 18.16 41.97
N LYS A 6 -26.60 17.11 41.23
CA LYS A 6 -27.83 16.59 40.62
C LYS A 6 -27.30 15.31 39.93
N TYR A 7 -28.04 14.20 39.95
CA TYR A 7 -27.71 12.90 39.32
C TYR A 7 -26.62 12.10 40.09
N GLY A 8 -26.87 10.93 40.68
CA GLY A 8 -27.66 9.79 40.20
C GLY A 8 -26.70 8.77 39.57
N VAL A 9 -25.99 7.97 40.37
CA VAL A 9 -26.31 6.55 40.70
C VAL A 9 -25.54 5.54 39.81
N PHE A 10 -24.71 4.76 40.49
CA PHE A 10 -24.22 3.39 40.24
C PHE A 10 -23.30 3.11 39.05
N PHE A 11 -22.03 2.84 39.37
CA PHE A 11 -21.24 1.87 38.61
C PHE A 11 -21.06 0.61 39.47
N CYS A 12 -21.61 -0.50 38.99
CA CYS A 12 -21.51 -1.81 39.60
C CYS A 12 -20.07 -2.32 39.44
N LEU A 13 -19.41 -2.64 40.57
CA LEU A 13 -18.15 -3.37 40.59
C LEU A 13 -18.43 -4.86 40.36
N SER A 14 -17.84 -5.44 39.31
CA SER A 14 -17.66 -6.89 39.22
C SER A 14 -16.24 -7.24 38.74
N LYS A 15 -15.47 -7.72 39.73
CA LYS A 15 -14.45 -8.79 39.76
C LYS A 15 -13.81 -9.29 38.45
N ASN A 16 -12.47 -9.23 38.46
CA ASN A 16 -11.49 -10.23 38.00
C ASN A 16 -11.56 -10.78 36.57
N ALA A 17 -10.55 -10.41 35.76
CA ALA A 17 -9.93 -11.29 34.77
C ALA A 17 -8.42 -11.02 34.71
N ILE A 18 -7.65 -11.94 35.30
CA ILE A 18 -6.23 -12.19 35.00
C ILE A 18 -6.22 -13.13 33.76
N ILE A 19 -5.13 -13.13 32.98
CA ILE A 19 -4.82 -14.00 31.81
C ILE A 19 -5.35 -13.36 30.50
N ASN A 20 -4.62 -13.18 29.39
CA ASN A 20 -3.40 -13.79 28.87
C ASN A 20 -2.73 -12.85 27.86
N SER A 21 -1.43 -13.06 27.65
CA SER A 21 -0.68 -12.60 26.49
C SER A 21 -1.40 -12.88 25.16
N ASN A 22 -1.63 -11.86 24.35
CA ASN A 22 -1.64 -11.97 22.89
C ASN A 22 -1.47 -10.59 22.25
N ARG A 23 -0.28 -10.35 21.69
CA ARG A 23 -0.04 -9.24 20.76
C ARG A 23 -1.04 -9.39 19.61
N HIS A 24 -2.01 -8.49 19.54
CA HIS A 24 -2.87 -8.35 18.38
C HIS A 24 -2.02 -7.84 17.21
N LEU A 25 -1.42 -8.77 16.47
CA LEU A 25 -1.00 -8.54 15.10
C LEU A 25 -2.29 -8.24 14.32
N PHE A 26 -2.46 -6.99 13.89
CA PHE A 26 -3.61 -6.61 13.08
C PHE A 26 -3.52 -7.32 11.72
N PRO A 27 -4.59 -7.99 11.26
CA PRO A 27 -4.56 -8.68 9.98
C PRO A 27 -4.70 -7.64 8.87
N PHE A 28 -3.59 -7.26 8.23
CA PHE A 28 -3.65 -6.48 7.00
C PHE A 28 -4.47 -7.25 5.96
N LYS A 29 -5.43 -6.58 5.32
CA LYS A 29 -6.27 -7.19 4.28
C LYS A 29 -5.42 -7.47 3.05
N LYS A 30 -4.82 -8.66 3.02
CA LYS A 30 -4.14 -9.18 1.83
C LYS A 30 -5.20 -9.33 0.73
N VAL A 31 -4.98 -8.70 -0.42
CA VAL A 31 -5.82 -8.96 -1.59
C VAL A 31 -5.65 -10.41 -1.98
N SER A 32 -6.66 -11.23 -1.66
CA SER A 32 -6.77 -12.63 -2.08
C SER A 32 -7.60 -12.78 -3.36
N LYS A 33 -8.26 -11.71 -3.83
CA LYS A 33 -9.22 -11.78 -4.94
C LYS A 33 -8.66 -11.39 -6.31
N ILE A 34 -7.60 -10.59 -6.38
CA ILE A 34 -7.00 -10.18 -7.66
C ILE A 34 -5.66 -10.90 -7.83
N ASN A 35 -5.66 -11.95 -8.65
CA ASN A 35 -4.45 -12.64 -9.04
C ASN A 35 -3.68 -11.78 -10.06
N PHE A 36 -2.62 -11.14 -9.59
CA PHE A 36 -1.58 -10.53 -10.43
C PHE A 36 -0.58 -11.57 -10.97
N SER A 37 -0.91 -12.86 -10.90
CA SER A 37 -0.17 -13.93 -11.57
C SER A 37 -0.52 -13.97 -13.05
N ASN A 38 0.50 -14.22 -13.89
CA ASN A 38 0.31 -14.44 -15.32
C ASN A 38 -0.50 -15.72 -15.51
N SER A 39 -1.59 -15.65 -16.28
CA SER A 39 -2.38 -16.83 -16.63
C SER A 39 -2.85 -16.74 -18.08
N ALA A 40 -1.96 -17.14 -18.99
CA ALA A 40 -2.23 -17.82 -20.25
C ALA A 40 -0.86 -18.29 -20.78
N GLY A 41 -0.76 -19.57 -21.13
CA GLY A 41 0.52 -20.23 -21.38
C GLY A 41 1.28 -19.64 -22.56
N ASP A 42 2.58 -19.42 -22.37
CA ASP A 42 3.53 -19.42 -23.46
C ASP A 42 4.79 -20.14 -23.00
N LYS A 43 4.98 -21.34 -23.57
CA LYS A 43 6.26 -22.03 -23.52
C LYS A 43 7.18 -21.30 -24.48
N ASN A 44 7.88 -20.26 -24.03
CA ASN A 44 9.13 -19.81 -24.61
C ASN A 44 9.92 -18.99 -23.58
N ASN A 45 11.07 -19.54 -23.22
CA ASN A 45 12.08 -18.90 -22.38
C ASN A 45 12.51 -17.56 -22.99
N GLY A 46 12.11 -16.46 -22.36
CA GLY A 46 12.79 -15.17 -22.45
C GLY A 46 13.45 -14.87 -21.11
N VAL A 47 14.53 -15.58 -20.79
CA VAL A 47 15.45 -15.14 -19.73
C VAL A 47 16.07 -13.84 -20.23
N ILE A 48 15.66 -12.71 -19.68
CA ILE A 48 16.38 -11.44 -19.87
C ILE A 48 17.76 -11.64 -19.21
N PRO A 49 18.89 -11.50 -19.92
CA PRO A 49 20.20 -11.79 -19.36
C PRO A 49 20.49 -10.85 -18.19
N GLU A 50 20.93 -11.43 -17.08
CA GLU A 50 21.48 -10.69 -15.96
C GLU A 50 22.84 -10.11 -16.35
N GLN A 51 22.84 -8.92 -16.98
CA GLN A 51 24.05 -8.13 -17.18
C GLN A 51 23.80 -6.67 -16.80
N ARG A 52 24.35 -6.34 -15.64
CA ARG A 52 24.53 -5.01 -15.06
C ARG A 52 25.06 -4.03 -16.13
N THR A 53 24.17 -3.24 -16.73
CA THR A 53 24.55 -2.16 -17.64
C THR A 53 23.78 -0.90 -17.27
N GLN A 54 24.47 0.23 -17.29
CA GLN A 54 24.02 1.47 -16.67
C GLN A 54 22.76 2.04 -17.34
N TYR A 55 21.67 2.15 -16.58
CA TYR A 55 20.37 2.64 -17.03
C TYR A 55 20.47 4.11 -17.49
N SER A 56 20.38 4.31 -18.79
CA SER A 56 20.15 5.61 -19.40
C SER A 56 19.28 5.39 -20.64
N GLY A 57 18.09 5.99 -20.69
CA GLY A 57 17.32 6.09 -21.93
C GLY A 57 15.82 5.83 -21.80
N THR A 58 15.05 6.88 -21.99
CA THR A 58 13.59 6.99 -22.07
C THR A 58 12.88 6.14 -23.15
N ASN A 59 13.61 5.28 -23.87
CA ASN A 59 13.07 4.54 -25.03
C ASN A 59 12.48 3.18 -24.63
N GLU A 60 13.03 2.48 -23.65
CA GLU A 60 12.55 1.16 -23.23
C GLU A 60 11.17 1.20 -22.54
N TYR A 61 10.90 2.27 -21.79
CA TYR A 61 9.59 2.49 -21.14
C TYR A 61 8.43 2.64 -22.13
N LYS A 62 8.68 3.30 -23.28
CA LYS A 62 7.66 3.53 -24.32
C LYS A 62 7.28 2.25 -25.05
N ASP A 63 8.18 1.28 -25.10
CA ASP A 63 7.91 0.00 -25.75
C ASP A 63 7.14 -0.94 -24.83
N PHE A 64 7.45 -0.96 -23.53
CA PHE A 64 6.67 -1.73 -22.56
C PHE A 64 5.22 -1.24 -22.44
N GLU A 65 4.97 0.07 -22.51
CA GLU A 65 3.63 0.65 -22.45
C GLU A 65 2.70 0.15 -23.59
N LYS A 66 3.28 -0.23 -24.74
CA LYS A 66 2.51 -0.74 -25.89
C LYS A 66 2.19 -2.23 -25.80
N THR A 67 2.77 -2.95 -24.84
CA THR A 67 2.57 -4.39 -24.71
C THR A 67 1.19 -4.75 -24.18
N GLU A 68 0.63 -5.88 -24.62
CA GLU A 68 -0.63 -6.42 -24.11
C GLU A 68 -0.57 -6.72 -22.59
N VAL A 69 0.62 -7.10 -22.11
CA VAL A 69 0.89 -7.33 -20.69
C VAL A 69 0.64 -6.06 -19.87
N TYR A 70 1.18 -4.91 -20.30
CA TYR A 70 0.93 -3.65 -19.63
C TYR A 70 -0.55 -3.25 -19.70
N GLN A 71 -1.20 -3.37 -20.86
CA GLN A 71 -2.61 -3.02 -21.00
C GLN A 71 -3.50 -3.84 -20.03
N THR A 72 -3.21 -5.14 -19.91
CA THR A 72 -3.90 -6.02 -18.95
C THR A 72 -3.65 -5.60 -17.50
N LEU A 73 -2.39 -5.30 -17.13
CA LEU A 73 -2.05 -4.87 -15.78
C LEU A 73 -2.64 -3.51 -15.44
N LYS A 74 -2.67 -2.57 -16.40
CA LYS A 74 -3.28 -1.25 -16.26
C LYS A 74 -4.77 -1.36 -15.90
N ILE A 75 -5.50 -2.26 -16.57
CA ILE A 75 -6.91 -2.54 -16.24
C ILE A 75 -7.03 -3.06 -14.81
N LYS A 76 -6.24 -4.07 -14.43
CA LYS A 76 -6.25 -4.63 -13.06
C LYS A 76 -5.89 -3.61 -11.98
N ILE A 77 -4.91 -2.74 -12.24
CA ILE A 77 -4.53 -1.65 -11.33
C ILE A 77 -5.72 -0.69 -11.18
N LYS A 78 -6.32 -0.26 -12.30
CA LYS A 78 -7.47 0.64 -12.28
C LYS A 78 -8.64 0.04 -11.49
N GLU A 79 -9.02 -1.22 -11.75
CA GLU A 79 -10.08 -1.91 -11.03
C GLU A 79 -9.80 -1.98 -9.52
N LEU A 80 -8.55 -2.29 -9.14
CA LEU A 80 -8.15 -2.32 -7.74
C LEU A 80 -8.32 -0.94 -7.07
N LEU A 81 -7.89 0.13 -7.76
CA LEU A 81 -7.96 1.50 -7.24
C LEU A 81 -9.40 2.04 -7.16
N GLU A 82 -10.31 1.54 -8.00
CA GLU A 82 -11.74 1.84 -7.95
C GLU A 82 -12.45 1.08 -6.82
N GLN A 83 -11.97 -0.12 -6.47
CA GLN A 83 -12.58 -0.98 -5.44
C GLN A 83 -12.15 -0.62 -4.01
N GLU A 84 -10.94 -0.10 -3.82
CA GLU A 84 -10.33 0.06 -2.50
C GLU A 84 -9.97 1.53 -2.23
N LYS A 85 -10.38 2.04 -1.05
CA LYS A 85 -10.18 3.46 -0.67
C LYS A 85 -8.69 3.82 -0.62
N ILE A 86 -7.86 2.94 -0.06
CA ILE A 86 -6.43 3.20 0.18
C ILE A 86 -5.64 2.00 -0.33
N VAL A 87 -4.74 2.25 -1.27
CA VAL A 87 -3.90 1.23 -1.90
C VAL A 87 -2.44 1.64 -1.86
N LEU A 88 -1.60 0.76 -1.31
CA LEU A 88 -0.16 0.95 -1.20
C LEU A 88 0.58 -0.09 -2.05
N PHE A 89 1.26 0.37 -3.09
CA PHE A 89 2.24 -0.44 -3.81
C PHE A 89 3.60 -0.30 -3.12
N MET A 90 4.14 -1.41 -2.62
CA MET A 90 5.37 -1.40 -1.81
C MET A 90 6.29 -2.59 -2.14
N LYS A 91 7.53 -2.53 -1.64
CA LYS A 91 8.48 -3.64 -1.71
C LYS A 91 8.41 -4.47 -0.43
N GLY A 92 7.95 -5.72 -0.53
CA GLY A 92 7.65 -6.58 0.61
C GLY A 92 6.21 -6.39 1.11
N THR A 93 5.96 -6.74 2.36
CA THR A 93 4.64 -6.60 3.00
C THR A 93 4.71 -5.63 4.19
N PRO A 94 3.58 -5.11 4.70
CA PRO A 94 3.58 -4.26 5.88
C PRO A 94 4.24 -4.91 7.11
N GLU A 95 4.11 -6.23 7.26
CA GLU A 95 4.72 -6.99 8.35
C GLU A 95 6.21 -7.27 8.12
N LYS A 96 6.63 -7.35 6.85
CA LYS A 96 8.02 -7.64 6.43
C LYS A 96 8.41 -6.75 5.25
N PRO A 97 8.65 -5.45 5.46
CA PRO A 97 9.06 -4.56 4.40
C PRO A 97 10.49 -4.89 3.95
N LEU A 98 10.74 -4.86 2.64
CA LEU A 98 12.04 -5.20 2.04
C LEU A 98 12.85 -3.95 1.64
N CYS A 99 12.35 -2.75 1.95
CA CYS A 99 12.97 -1.48 1.62
C CYS A 99 12.64 -0.44 2.69
N GLY A 100 13.62 0.37 3.11
CA GLY A 100 13.44 1.40 4.14
C GLY A 100 12.35 2.41 3.80
N PHE A 101 12.24 2.83 2.54
CA PHE A 101 11.17 3.74 2.10
C PHE A 101 9.78 3.10 2.23
N SER A 102 9.63 1.82 1.87
CA SER A 102 8.39 1.08 2.07
C SER A 102 8.06 0.90 3.55
N ALA A 103 9.05 0.62 4.39
CA ALA A 103 8.87 0.54 5.85
C ALA A 103 8.40 1.88 6.44
N ASN A 104 8.98 2.99 6.00
CA ASN A 104 8.60 4.32 6.49
C ASN A 104 7.17 4.70 6.12
N VAL A 105 6.71 4.42 4.90
CA VAL A 105 5.31 4.67 4.53
C VAL A 105 4.35 3.82 5.38
N VAL A 106 4.67 2.55 5.64
CA VAL A 106 3.88 1.71 6.55
C VAL A 106 3.85 2.30 7.97
N ASN A 107 5.00 2.76 8.48
CA ASN A 107 5.08 3.39 9.79
C ASN A 107 4.24 4.68 9.87
N ILE A 108 4.26 5.50 8.82
CA ILE A 108 3.43 6.71 8.72
C ILE A 108 1.94 6.34 8.79
N LEU A 109 1.48 5.38 7.96
CA LEU A 109 0.09 4.92 7.97
C LEU A 109 -0.32 4.35 9.34
N ASN A 110 0.55 3.57 9.98
CA ASN A 110 0.33 3.03 11.32
C ASN A 110 0.24 4.14 12.38
N SER A 111 1.07 5.18 12.29
CA SER A 111 1.05 6.31 13.22
C SER A 111 -0.25 7.12 13.14
N MET A 112 -0.85 7.20 11.96
CA MET A 112 -2.16 7.82 11.72
C MET A 112 -3.32 6.85 12.01
N ASN A 113 -3.02 5.66 12.53
CA ASN A 113 -3.99 4.64 12.89
C ASN A 113 -4.82 4.11 11.70
N VAL A 114 -4.25 4.14 10.49
CA VAL A 114 -4.88 3.66 9.25
C VAL A 114 -4.77 2.14 9.20
N LYS A 115 -5.88 1.45 9.47
CA LYS A 115 -5.93 -0.03 9.52
C LYS A 115 -6.47 -0.64 8.23
N ASP A 116 -7.37 0.06 7.57
CA ASP A 116 -8.10 -0.44 6.41
C ASP A 116 -7.47 0.08 5.12
N TYR A 117 -6.33 -0.50 4.76
CA TYR A 117 -5.71 -0.30 3.46
C TYR A 117 -5.28 -1.62 2.84
N VAL A 118 -5.27 -1.62 1.52
CA VAL A 118 -4.74 -2.73 0.72
C VAL A 118 -3.29 -2.45 0.39
N TYR A 119 -2.46 -3.50 0.45
CA TYR A 119 -1.08 -3.44 -0.03
C TYR A 119 -0.85 -4.43 -1.16
N ILE A 120 0.07 -4.07 -2.06
CA ILE A 120 0.54 -4.92 -3.15
C ILE A 120 2.07 -4.97 -3.12
N ASP A 121 2.60 -6.19 -2.96
CA ASP A 121 4.05 -6.44 -3.01
C ASP A 121 4.52 -6.55 -4.46
N VAL A 122 5.15 -5.49 -4.96
CA VAL A 122 5.62 -5.43 -6.36
C VAL A 122 6.83 -6.32 -6.61
N MET A 123 7.50 -6.84 -5.57
CA MET A 123 8.66 -7.73 -5.73
C MET A 123 8.26 -9.11 -6.27
N LYS A 124 6.97 -9.47 -6.19
CA LYS A 124 6.46 -10.75 -6.69
C LYS A 124 6.20 -10.75 -8.19
N ASN A 125 6.12 -9.59 -8.83
CA ASN A 125 5.88 -9.47 -10.26
C ASN A 125 6.62 -8.25 -10.83
N ASN A 126 7.69 -8.50 -11.59
CA ASN A 126 8.49 -7.44 -12.22
C ASN A 126 7.68 -6.60 -13.22
N ASN A 127 6.77 -7.21 -13.98
CA ASN A 127 5.92 -6.49 -14.93
C ASN A 127 4.98 -5.53 -14.20
N LEU A 128 4.43 -5.94 -13.05
CA LEU A 128 3.61 -5.06 -12.21
C LEU A 128 4.44 -3.91 -11.64
N ARG A 129 5.67 -4.18 -11.20
CA ARG A 129 6.61 -3.16 -10.70
C ARG A 129 6.90 -2.10 -11.75
N GLU A 130 7.08 -2.47 -13.02
CA GLU A 130 7.28 -1.50 -14.09
C GLU A 130 5.97 -0.83 -14.49
N ALA A 131 4.88 -1.58 -14.59
CA ALA A 131 3.56 -1.04 -14.93
C ALA A 131 3.10 0.05 -13.97
N ILE A 132 3.28 -0.13 -12.65
CA ILE A 132 2.85 0.88 -11.67
C ILE A 132 3.66 2.17 -11.76
N LYS A 133 4.95 2.10 -12.13
CA LYS A 133 5.77 3.31 -12.33
C LYS A 133 5.26 4.13 -13.51
N ILE A 134 4.91 3.46 -14.61
CA ILE A 134 4.33 4.10 -15.79
C ILE A 134 2.94 4.66 -15.45
N TYR A 135 2.10 3.85 -14.82
CA TYR A 135 0.73 4.22 -14.47
C TYR A 135 0.67 5.46 -13.57
N SER A 136 1.57 5.53 -12.57
CA SER A 136 1.70 6.69 -11.67
C SER A 136 2.46 7.86 -12.29
N ASN A 137 3.11 7.66 -13.44
CA ASN A 137 4.13 8.55 -13.97
C ASN A 137 5.21 8.90 -12.91
N TRP A 138 5.58 7.92 -12.09
CA TRP A 138 6.52 8.06 -10.98
C TRP A 138 7.56 6.93 -10.97
N PRO A 139 8.87 7.23 -10.97
CA PRO A 139 9.90 6.21 -11.19
C PRO A 139 10.20 5.32 -9.98
N TYR A 140 9.74 5.70 -8.79
CA TYR A 140 10.12 5.07 -7.52
C TYR A 140 8.96 4.36 -6.83
N ILE A 141 9.28 3.47 -5.88
CA ILE A 141 8.32 2.72 -5.05
C ILE A 141 8.81 2.88 -3.61
N PRO A 142 7.94 3.16 -2.63
CA PRO A 142 6.48 2.95 -2.61
C PRO A 142 5.64 4.02 -3.33
N ASN A 143 4.44 3.63 -3.78
CA ASN A 143 3.40 4.53 -4.32
C ASN A 143 2.10 4.38 -3.52
N LEU A 144 1.55 5.50 -3.04
CA LEU A 144 0.28 5.54 -2.28
C LEU A 144 -0.84 6.14 -3.11
N TYR A 145 -1.99 5.48 -3.10
CA TYR A 145 -3.23 5.94 -3.69
C TYR A 145 -4.32 6.07 -2.63
N VAL A 146 -5.12 7.12 -2.73
CA VAL A 146 -6.31 7.35 -1.91
C VAL A 146 -7.47 7.77 -2.82
N ASN A 147 -8.60 7.06 -2.77
CA ASN A 147 -9.77 7.28 -3.61
C ASN A 147 -9.41 7.33 -5.11
N ASN A 148 -8.65 6.35 -5.60
CA ASN A 148 -8.14 6.29 -6.98
C ASN A 148 -7.21 7.46 -7.40
N ASN A 149 -6.86 8.37 -6.49
CA ASN A 149 -5.92 9.46 -6.76
C ASN A 149 -4.52 9.11 -6.30
N PHE A 150 -3.53 9.36 -7.15
CA PHE A 150 -2.12 9.20 -6.78
C PHE A 150 -1.72 10.30 -5.80
N ILE A 151 -1.26 9.92 -4.61
CA ILE A 151 -0.81 10.87 -3.57
C ILE A 151 0.66 11.18 -3.74
N GLY A 152 1.48 10.16 -4.02
CA GLY A 152 2.91 10.33 -4.23
C GLY A 152 3.74 9.12 -3.84
N GLY A 153 5.06 9.29 -4.01
CA GLY A 153 6.07 8.40 -3.45
C GLY A 153 6.42 8.75 -1.99
N TYR A 154 7.40 8.05 -1.41
CA TYR A 154 7.80 8.25 -0.02
C TYR A 154 8.08 9.73 0.34
N ASP A 155 8.85 10.45 -0.47
CA ASP A 155 9.27 11.82 -0.14
C ASP A 155 8.06 12.76 0.01
N ILE A 156 7.10 12.66 -0.92
CA ILE A 156 5.86 13.45 -0.90
C ILE A 156 4.98 13.02 0.29
N ILE A 157 4.83 11.71 0.52
CA ILE A 157 4.04 11.19 1.64
C ILE A 157 4.61 11.68 2.98
N SER A 158 5.93 11.62 3.15
CA SER A 158 6.61 12.04 4.37
C SER A 158 6.43 13.54 4.61
N ASP A 159 6.53 14.34 3.55
CA ASP A 159 6.35 15.79 3.63
C ASP A 159 4.88 16.16 3.97
N LEU A 160 3.90 15.55 3.30
CA LEU A 160 2.48 15.71 3.61
C LEU A 160 2.14 15.29 5.05
N TYR A 161 2.78 14.22 5.55
CA TYR A 161 2.63 13.77 6.93
C TYR A 161 3.18 14.79 7.92
N ASN A 162 4.39 15.30 7.68
CA ASN A 162 5.02 16.31 8.53
C ASN A 162 4.23 17.63 8.58
N ARG A 163 3.53 17.97 7.50
CA ARG A 163 2.61 19.12 7.46
C ARG A 163 1.22 18.85 8.06
N GLY A 164 0.91 17.61 8.43
CA GLY A 164 -0.42 17.21 8.90
C GLY A 164 -1.51 17.27 7.80
N GLU A 165 -1.11 17.33 6.53
CA GLU A 165 -2.03 17.35 5.38
C GLU A 165 -2.45 15.93 4.98
N LEU A 166 -1.55 14.96 5.14
CA LEU A 166 -1.83 13.56 4.76
C LEU A 166 -3.01 12.98 5.53
N GLU A 167 -3.15 13.31 6.81
CA GLU A 167 -4.25 12.84 7.65
C GLU A 167 -5.61 13.32 7.13
N LYS A 168 -5.68 14.54 6.60
CA LYS A 168 -6.89 15.13 6.01
C LYS A 168 -7.27 14.48 4.68
N ILE A 169 -6.28 13.95 3.96
CA ILE A 169 -6.51 13.24 2.70
C ILE A 169 -7.06 11.84 2.97
N ILE A 170 -6.59 11.20 4.04
CA ILE A 170 -6.91 9.79 4.34
C ILE A 170 -8.23 9.63 5.11
N LYS A 171 -8.50 10.49 6.09
CA LYS A 171 -9.70 10.43 6.94
C LYS A 171 -10.90 10.98 6.17
#